data_AF-A0AAD0VII2-F1
#
_entry.id   AF-A0AAD0VII2-F1
#
_cell.length_a   1.000
_cell.length_b   1.000
_cell.length_c   1.000
_cell.angle_alpha   90.00
_cell.angle_beta   90.00
_cell.angle_gamma   90.00
#
_symmetry.space_group_name_H-M   'P 1'
#
loop_
_entity.id
_entity.type
_entity.pdbx_description
1 polymer ?
#
loop_
_entity_poly.entity_id
_entity_poly.type
_entity_poly.pdbx_seq_one_letter_code
_entity_poly.pdbx_strand_id
1 'polypeptide(L)'
;MSTWTTVDCEDVEWFRDAVEMPSAARGAAATLARRIGLDGYRASEVALAVTEAATNLRHHTQDGALLLRVLRTPEQAGVEFVTVDTGPGMADVPAALSDGASSTGTLGIGLGAVSRLADAFDIHSLPGRGTVMAAQFWAREAGDAPTGGVRPVASGLTRPISGESRCGDAWAVRLDEGGEAGARTPGSGSAPSAGPAILVMLCDGLGHGPLAALAAEAAVTAFRRSTARLPEGLLRDIHTALRGSRGGAVAVARIEPGAGRLLYCGIGNVNGVLLGPGTRNGLLSAPGIVGQQMRALRTFEVPLRPESALIMHSDGLTDRWKADDLPGLLRHTPAVLAGQLLREAGVRRDDAGIVVVKGAW
;
A
#
# COMPACT_ATOMS: atom_id res chain seq x y z
N MET A 1 -2.61 19.42 -15.79
CA MET A 1 -2.40 17.96 -15.55
C MET A 1 -2.03 17.80 -14.10
N SER A 2 -2.69 16.89 -13.39
CA SER A 2 -2.37 16.64 -11.98
C SER A 2 -0.97 16.02 -11.90
N THR A 3 -0.14 16.47 -10.95
CA THR A 3 1.25 16.02 -10.79
C THR A 3 1.37 14.69 -10.02
N TRP A 4 0.26 13.99 -9.82
CA TRP A 4 0.22 12.76 -9.03
C TRP A 4 0.36 11.55 -9.94
N THR A 5 1.22 10.63 -9.55
CA THR A 5 1.32 9.31 -10.19
C THR A 5 0.58 8.28 -9.34
N THR A 6 -0.17 7.41 -9.98
CA THR A 6 -0.76 6.22 -9.37
C THR A 6 -0.13 4.98 -9.98
N VAL A 7 -0.08 3.91 -9.21
CA VAL A 7 0.38 2.61 -9.69
C VAL A 7 -0.69 1.56 -9.42
N ASP A 8 -0.88 0.68 -10.38
CA ASP A 8 -1.59 -0.57 -10.16
C ASP A 8 -0.59 -1.63 -9.69
N CYS A 9 -1.01 -2.44 -8.72
CA CYS A 9 -0.19 -3.52 -8.16
C CYS A 9 -0.74 -4.87 -8.61
N GLU A 10 0.14 -5.73 -9.11
CA GLU A 10 -0.18 -7.06 -9.60
C GLU A 10 0.81 -8.10 -9.06
N ASP A 11 0.45 -9.38 -9.19
CA ASP A 11 1.36 -10.50 -8.91
C ASP A 11 2.01 -10.43 -7.51
N VAL A 12 1.18 -10.10 -6.52
CA VAL A 12 1.55 -9.93 -5.11
C VAL A 12 1.87 -11.30 -4.50
N GLU A 13 3.11 -11.51 -4.09
CA GLU A 13 3.57 -12.75 -3.47
C GLU A 13 4.30 -12.44 -2.15
N TRP A 14 3.95 -13.17 -1.10
CA TRP A 14 4.59 -13.05 0.22
C TRP A 14 5.46 -14.27 0.52
N PHE A 15 6.69 -13.99 0.92
CA PHE A 15 7.63 -14.98 1.45
C PHE A 15 7.75 -14.75 2.96
N ARG A 16 7.63 -15.82 3.75
CA ARG A 16 7.79 -15.80 5.22
C ARG A 16 9.07 -16.51 5.63
N ASP A 17 9.62 -16.12 6.78
CA ASP A 17 10.90 -16.61 7.26
C ASP A 17 10.95 -18.15 7.28
N ALA A 18 11.71 -18.68 6.32
CA ALA A 18 11.94 -20.08 6.09
C ALA A 18 13.33 -20.23 5.47
N VAL A 19 13.97 -21.39 5.68
CA VAL A 19 15.35 -21.65 5.19
C VAL A 19 15.47 -21.40 3.67
N GLU A 20 14.43 -21.75 2.92
CA GLU A 20 14.38 -21.62 1.46
C GLU A 20 14.03 -20.20 0.97
N MET A 21 13.67 -19.28 1.85
CA MET A 21 13.17 -17.94 1.47
C MET A 21 14.10 -17.23 0.48
N PRO A 22 15.43 -17.11 0.70
CA PRO A 22 16.29 -16.35 -0.21
C PRO A 22 16.31 -16.93 -1.62
N SER A 23 16.35 -18.27 -1.75
CA SER A 23 16.36 -18.95 -3.04
C SER A 23 15.01 -18.80 -3.77
N ALA A 24 13.90 -19.02 -3.04
CA ALA A 24 12.55 -18.90 -3.57
C ALA A 24 12.24 -17.47 -4.03
N ALA A 25 12.49 -16.47 -3.18
CA ALA A 25 12.25 -15.06 -3.47
C ALA A 25 13.11 -14.58 -4.65
N ARG A 26 14.39 -15.00 -4.72
CA ARG A 26 15.27 -14.72 -5.87
C ARG A 26 14.70 -15.28 -7.18
N GLY A 27 14.25 -16.54 -7.17
CA GLY A 27 13.67 -17.20 -8.34
C GLY A 27 12.40 -16.51 -8.82
N ALA A 28 11.52 -16.13 -7.88
CA ALA A 28 10.30 -15.37 -8.17
C ALA A 28 10.65 -13.98 -8.74
N ALA A 29 11.57 -13.24 -8.13
CA ALA A 29 12.01 -11.92 -8.59
C ALA A 29 12.56 -11.93 -10.01
N ALA A 30 13.44 -12.87 -10.34
CA ALA A 30 13.97 -13.02 -11.69
C ALA A 30 12.87 -13.38 -12.70
N THR A 31 11.88 -14.17 -12.29
CA THR A 31 10.74 -14.56 -13.13
C THR A 31 9.79 -13.39 -13.38
N LEU A 32 9.43 -12.63 -12.34
CA LEU A 32 8.63 -11.41 -12.46
C LEU A 32 9.31 -10.40 -13.38
N ALA A 33 10.60 -10.11 -13.15
CA ALA A 33 11.38 -9.16 -13.93
C ALA A 33 11.37 -9.50 -15.43
N ARG A 34 11.67 -10.75 -15.79
CA ARG A 34 11.62 -11.19 -17.19
C ARG A 34 10.21 -11.12 -17.78
N ARG A 35 9.18 -11.47 -17.00
CA ARG A 35 7.79 -11.46 -17.47
C ARG A 35 7.31 -10.06 -17.84
N ILE A 36 7.77 -9.03 -17.12
CA ILE A 36 7.43 -7.63 -17.42
C ILE A 36 8.38 -6.98 -18.44
N GLY A 37 9.31 -7.73 -19.03
CA GLY A 37 10.19 -7.26 -20.10
C GLY A 37 11.50 -6.61 -19.64
N LEU A 38 11.91 -6.75 -18.38
CA LEU A 38 13.24 -6.31 -17.95
C LEU A 38 14.31 -7.21 -18.60
N ASP A 39 15.41 -6.60 -19.05
CA ASP A 39 16.51 -7.33 -19.67
C ASP A 39 17.24 -8.25 -18.68
N GLY A 40 18.15 -9.09 -19.19
CA GLY A 40 18.88 -10.05 -18.37
C GLY A 40 19.78 -9.41 -17.31
N TYR A 41 20.30 -8.21 -17.59
CA TYR A 41 21.13 -7.46 -16.65
C TYR A 41 20.27 -6.97 -15.49
N ARG A 42 19.17 -6.27 -15.78
CA ARG A 42 18.25 -5.73 -14.78
C ARG A 42 17.60 -6.83 -13.96
N ALA A 43 17.16 -7.93 -14.59
CA ALA A 43 16.62 -9.08 -13.88
C ALA A 43 17.63 -9.69 -12.87
N SER A 44 18.94 -9.63 -13.19
CA SER A 44 20.00 -10.06 -12.28
C SER A 44 20.20 -9.08 -11.12
N GLU A 45 20.10 -7.77 -11.37
CA GLU A 45 20.13 -6.74 -10.31
C GLU A 45 18.95 -6.91 -9.33
N VAL A 46 17.73 -7.14 -9.83
CA VAL A 46 16.55 -7.40 -8.97
C VAL A 46 16.77 -8.66 -8.13
N ALA A 47 17.23 -9.75 -8.76
CA ALA A 47 17.47 -11.01 -8.08
C ALA A 47 18.54 -10.89 -6.98
N LEU A 48 19.61 -10.12 -7.23
CA LEU A 48 20.64 -9.83 -6.24
C LEU A 48 20.08 -9.04 -5.06
N ALA A 49 19.38 -7.93 -5.33
CA ALA A 49 18.81 -7.09 -4.28
C ALA A 49 17.80 -7.86 -3.40
N VAL A 50 16.95 -8.68 -4.00
CA VAL A 50 16.01 -9.56 -3.26
C VAL A 50 16.74 -10.61 -2.44
N THR A 51 17.85 -11.16 -2.95
CA THR A 51 18.68 -12.13 -2.20
C THR A 51 19.30 -11.47 -0.97
N GLU A 52 19.84 -10.26 -1.10
CA GLU A 52 20.40 -9.49 0.02
C GLU A 52 19.31 -9.15 1.05
N ALA A 53 18.15 -8.68 0.60
CA ALA A 53 17.02 -8.36 1.47
C ALA A 53 16.52 -9.60 2.25
N ALA A 54 16.34 -10.73 1.58
CA ALA A 54 15.92 -11.99 2.23
C ALA A 54 17.00 -12.56 3.17
N THR A 55 18.27 -12.44 2.81
CA THR A 55 19.41 -12.83 3.65
C THR A 55 19.46 -11.99 4.93
N ASN A 56 19.23 -10.68 4.82
CA ASN A 56 19.15 -9.79 5.97
C ASN A 56 18.01 -10.17 6.92
N LEU A 57 16.83 -10.50 6.38
CA LEU A 57 15.72 -11.01 7.20
C LEU A 57 16.17 -12.26 7.98
N ARG A 58 16.76 -13.24 7.32
CA ARG A 58 17.21 -14.49 7.97
C ARG A 58 18.29 -14.33 9.03
N HIS A 59 19.19 -13.35 8.87
CA HIS A 59 20.30 -13.16 9.80
C HIS A 59 19.96 -12.28 10.99
N HIS A 60 19.01 -11.36 10.84
CA HIS A 60 18.76 -10.31 11.84
C HIS A 60 17.38 -10.38 12.50
N THR A 61 16.45 -11.19 12.00
CA THR A 61 15.13 -11.38 12.63
C THR A 61 14.76 -12.86 12.75
N GLN A 62 13.82 -13.16 13.64
CA GLN A 62 13.14 -14.44 13.76
C GLN A 62 11.74 -14.43 13.13
N ASP A 63 11.23 -13.23 12.83
CA ASP A 63 9.93 -13.03 12.18
C ASP A 63 10.08 -11.89 11.17
N GLY A 64 10.27 -12.30 9.92
CA GLY A 64 10.49 -11.45 8.76
C GLY A 64 9.64 -11.92 7.59
N ALA A 65 9.18 -10.96 6.81
CA ALA A 65 8.43 -11.22 5.60
C ALA A 65 8.93 -10.33 4.46
N LEU A 66 8.92 -10.88 3.25
CA LEU A 66 9.22 -10.17 2.01
C LEU A 66 7.99 -10.24 1.12
N LEU A 67 7.42 -9.09 0.79
CA LEU A 67 6.47 -8.94 -0.30
C LEU A 67 7.25 -8.69 -1.59
N LEU A 68 6.83 -9.33 -2.68
CA LEU A 68 7.29 -9.08 -4.02
C LEU A 68 6.07 -8.83 -4.92
N ARG A 69 6.12 -7.82 -5.79
CA ARG A 69 5.01 -7.47 -6.68
C ARG A 69 5.47 -6.75 -7.95
N VAL A 70 4.54 -6.64 -8.90
CA VAL A 70 4.67 -5.76 -10.08
C VAL A 70 3.96 -4.44 -9.79
N LEU A 71 4.63 -3.32 -10.08
CA LEU A 71 4.02 -2.00 -10.18
C LEU A 71 3.80 -1.66 -11.65
N ARG A 72 2.61 -1.17 -12.00
CA ARG A 72 2.30 -0.70 -13.35
C ARG A 72 1.85 0.75 -13.36
N THR A 73 2.41 1.49 -14.31
CA THR A 73 1.92 2.80 -14.78
C THR A 73 1.39 2.61 -16.21
N PRO A 74 0.69 3.60 -16.79
CA PRO A 74 0.28 3.52 -18.19
C PRO A 74 1.46 3.35 -19.17
N GLU A 75 2.64 3.86 -18.81
CA GLU A 75 3.81 3.90 -19.69
C GLU A 75 4.79 2.73 -19.47
N GLN A 76 4.88 2.20 -18.25
CA GLN A 76 5.91 1.23 -17.88
C GLN A 76 5.50 0.33 -16.70
N ALA A 77 6.23 -0.77 -16.52
CA ALA A 77 6.11 -1.67 -15.38
C ALA A 77 7.46 -1.86 -14.68
N GLY A 78 7.42 -2.11 -13.38
CA GLY A 78 8.58 -2.36 -12.54
C GLY A 78 8.32 -3.44 -11.50
N VAL A 79 9.37 -3.96 -10.89
CA VAL A 79 9.30 -4.87 -9.74
C VAL A 79 9.49 -4.05 -8.47
N GLU A 80 8.66 -4.29 -7.47
CA GLU A 80 8.87 -3.76 -6.12
C GLU A 80 8.94 -4.91 -5.13
N PHE A 81 9.86 -4.82 -4.17
CA PHE A 81 9.76 -5.60 -2.96
C PHE A 81 9.55 -4.69 -1.75
N VAL A 82 8.87 -5.22 -0.73
CA VAL A 82 8.74 -4.59 0.59
C VAL A 82 9.11 -5.64 1.64
N THR A 83 10.14 -5.38 2.44
CA THR A 83 10.46 -6.23 3.59
C THR A 83 9.89 -5.64 4.86
N VAL A 84 9.47 -6.52 5.76
CA VAL A 84 8.94 -6.18 7.08
C VAL A 84 9.50 -7.17 8.09
N ASP A 85 10.16 -6.67 9.14
CA ASP A 85 10.66 -7.50 10.23
C ASP A 85 10.42 -6.89 11.61
N THR A 86 10.47 -7.74 12.64
CA THR A 86 10.44 -7.39 14.06
C THR A 86 11.82 -7.53 14.73
N GLY A 87 12.89 -7.40 13.96
CA GLY A 87 14.27 -7.54 14.44
C GLY A 87 14.71 -6.38 15.36
N PRO A 88 16.00 -6.30 15.69
CA PRO A 88 16.53 -5.29 16.60
C PRO A 88 16.44 -3.85 16.05
N GLY A 89 16.20 -3.68 14.75
CA GLY A 89 16.23 -2.38 14.09
C GLY A 89 17.61 -1.71 14.11
N MET A 90 17.67 -0.48 13.61
CA MET A 90 18.91 0.29 13.44
C MET A 90 18.80 1.65 14.13
N ALA A 91 19.85 2.04 14.85
CA ALA A 91 19.94 3.37 15.47
C ALA A 91 20.41 4.45 14.46
N ASP A 92 21.30 4.08 13.54
CA ASP A 92 21.84 4.95 12.50
C ASP A 92 21.71 4.26 11.14
N VAL A 93 20.59 4.56 10.45
CA VAL A 93 20.30 4.01 9.12
C VAL A 93 21.29 4.51 8.06
N PRO A 94 21.65 5.81 7.98
CA PRO A 94 22.71 6.28 7.07
C PRO A 94 24.04 5.54 7.22
N ALA A 95 24.47 5.26 8.47
CA ALA A 95 25.68 4.48 8.70
C ALA A 95 25.54 3.04 8.20
N ALA A 96 24.38 2.40 8.42
CA ALA A 96 24.11 1.04 7.95
C ALA A 96 24.02 0.90 6.42
N LEU A 97 23.70 1.99 5.71
CA LEU A 97 23.72 2.06 4.25
C LEU A 97 25.12 2.30 3.66
N SER A 98 26.08 2.70 4.50
CA SER A 98 27.46 2.93 4.08
C SER A 98 28.22 1.60 3.95
N ASP A 99 29.04 1.47 2.93
CA ASP A 99 29.78 0.23 2.67
C ASP A 99 30.72 -0.12 3.84
N GLY A 100 30.73 -1.40 4.23
CA GLY A 100 31.60 -1.93 5.29
C GLY A 100 30.99 -1.94 6.70
N ALA A 101 29.73 -1.52 6.87
CA ALA A 101 29.07 -1.41 8.18
C ALA A 101 28.44 -2.72 8.72
N SER A 102 28.76 -3.91 8.20
CA SER A 102 28.16 -5.15 8.72
C SER A 102 28.66 -5.51 10.12
N SER A 103 27.71 -5.81 11.01
CA SER A 103 27.99 -6.34 12.34
C SER A 103 28.16 -7.87 12.38
N THR A 104 27.87 -8.58 11.29
CA THR A 104 27.80 -10.05 11.25
C THR A 104 28.33 -10.63 9.94
N GLY A 105 29.65 -10.77 9.81
CA GLY A 105 30.34 -11.78 8.96
C GLY A 105 30.06 -11.82 7.44
N THR A 106 29.12 -11.05 6.91
CA THR A 106 28.90 -10.81 5.48
C THR A 106 29.78 -9.65 5.06
N LEU A 107 30.11 -9.53 3.77
CA LEU A 107 31.06 -8.55 3.22
C LEU A 107 30.71 -7.06 3.48
N GLY A 108 29.64 -6.73 4.22
CA GLY A 108 29.30 -5.35 4.56
C GLY A 108 28.69 -4.57 3.41
N ILE A 109 28.22 -5.28 2.38
CA ILE A 109 27.77 -4.71 1.11
C ILE A 109 26.23 -4.72 0.98
N GLY A 110 25.52 -5.56 1.75
CA GLY A 110 24.14 -5.97 1.45
C GLY A 110 23.12 -4.82 1.34
N LEU A 111 22.94 -4.03 2.41
CA LEU A 111 21.91 -2.97 2.43
C LEU A 111 22.26 -1.79 1.51
N GLY A 112 23.54 -1.37 1.50
CA GLY A 112 24.04 -0.35 0.59
C GLY A 112 23.94 -0.75 -0.88
N ALA A 113 24.20 -2.02 -1.21
CA ALA A 113 24.03 -2.54 -2.57
C ALA A 113 22.58 -2.50 -3.03
N VAL A 114 21.63 -2.92 -2.17
CA VAL A 114 20.19 -2.80 -2.48
C VAL A 114 19.84 -1.35 -2.83
N SER A 115 20.25 -0.39 -2.00
CA SER A 115 19.97 1.03 -2.24
C SER A 115 20.59 1.56 -3.55
N ARG A 116 21.74 1.04 -3.98
CA ARG A 116 22.40 1.45 -5.23
C ARG A 116 21.79 0.82 -6.48
N LEU A 117 21.30 -0.42 -6.36
CA LEU A 117 20.70 -1.15 -7.46
C LEU A 117 19.26 -0.69 -7.73
N ALA A 118 18.55 -0.23 -6.70
CA ALA A 118 17.17 0.22 -6.80
C ALA A 118 17.06 1.57 -7.54
N ASP A 119 15.99 1.74 -8.31
CA ASP A 119 15.62 3.03 -8.89
C ASP A 119 15.00 3.97 -7.85
N ALA A 120 14.21 3.41 -6.94
CA ALA A 120 13.69 4.09 -5.77
C ALA A 120 13.88 3.19 -4.55
N PHE A 121 14.32 3.79 -3.46
CA PHE A 121 14.62 3.10 -2.21
C PHE A 121 14.12 3.93 -1.03
N ASP A 122 13.49 3.28 -0.06
CA ASP A 122 13.07 3.89 1.19
C ASP A 122 13.16 2.86 2.32
N ILE A 123 13.57 3.32 3.49
CA ILE A 123 13.79 2.46 4.65
C ILE A 123 13.44 3.20 5.92
N HIS A 124 12.69 2.53 6.78
CA HIS A 124 12.34 2.99 8.11
C HIS A 124 12.69 1.90 9.11
N SER A 125 13.62 2.19 10.00
CA SER A 125 14.09 1.27 11.03
C SER A 125 14.11 1.98 12.37
N LEU A 126 13.65 1.27 13.40
CA LEU A 126 13.56 1.81 14.75
C LEU A 126 14.21 0.81 15.73
N PRO A 127 15.11 1.26 16.61
CA PRO A 127 15.72 0.39 17.61
C PRO A 127 14.66 -0.35 18.45
N GLY A 128 14.80 -1.68 18.54
CA GLY A 128 13.89 -2.59 19.24
C GLY A 128 12.52 -2.81 18.58
N ARG A 129 12.29 -2.27 17.37
CA ARG A 129 10.99 -2.33 16.68
C ARG A 129 11.08 -2.86 15.24
N GLY A 130 12.27 -3.27 14.81
CA GLY A 130 12.53 -3.84 13.49
C GLY A 130 12.64 -2.82 12.36
N THR A 131 12.64 -3.35 11.13
CA THR A 131 12.88 -2.58 9.90
C THR A 131 11.79 -2.83 8.87
N VAL A 132 11.46 -1.78 8.12
CA VAL A 132 10.67 -1.86 6.88
C VAL A 132 11.45 -1.18 5.77
N MET A 133 11.56 -1.84 4.63
CA MET A 133 12.31 -1.35 3.48
C MET A 133 11.53 -1.64 2.21
N ALA A 134 11.49 -0.68 1.29
CA ALA A 134 10.90 -0.82 -0.03
C ALA A 134 11.92 -0.44 -1.10
N ALA A 135 11.95 -1.21 -2.18
CA ALA A 135 12.82 -0.94 -3.32
C ALA A 135 12.11 -1.24 -4.64
N GLN A 136 12.25 -0.33 -5.61
CA GLN A 136 11.68 -0.46 -6.95
C GLN A 136 12.75 -0.63 -8.01
N PHE A 137 12.43 -1.42 -9.03
CA PHE A 137 13.30 -1.72 -10.16
C PHE A 137 12.50 -1.61 -11.46
N TRP A 138 12.84 -0.62 -12.28
CA TRP A 138 12.23 -0.33 -13.58
C TRP A 138 13.21 -0.67 -14.71
N ALA A 139 12.73 -0.58 -15.95
CA ALA A 139 13.58 -0.73 -17.13
C ALA A 139 14.64 0.37 -17.15
N ARG A 140 15.90 -0.02 -17.32
CA ARG A 140 17.08 0.86 -17.32
C ARG A 140 18.20 0.18 -18.09
N GLU A 141 18.92 0.92 -18.94
CA GLU A 141 20.05 0.36 -19.66
C GLU A 141 21.27 0.15 -18.74
N ALA A 142 22.16 -0.77 -19.13
CA ALA A 142 23.36 -1.04 -18.35
C ALA A 142 24.29 0.18 -18.32
N GLY A 143 24.57 0.70 -17.12
CA GLY A 143 25.43 1.87 -16.92
C GLY A 143 24.66 3.17 -16.67
N ASP A 144 23.34 3.18 -16.87
CA ASP A 144 22.53 4.36 -16.57
C ASP A 144 22.37 4.59 -15.07
N ALA A 145 22.25 5.86 -14.70
CA ALA A 145 21.93 6.24 -13.32
C ALA A 145 20.52 5.75 -12.93
N PRO A 146 20.26 5.48 -11.64
CA PRO A 146 18.92 5.18 -11.15
C PRO A 146 17.91 6.25 -11.59
N THR A 147 16.76 5.81 -12.10
CA THR A 147 15.73 6.69 -12.67
C THR A 147 14.97 7.52 -11.61
N GLY A 148 15.17 7.22 -10.32
CA GLY A 148 14.36 7.76 -9.23
C GLY A 148 13.03 7.01 -9.02
N GLY A 149 12.75 6.01 -9.86
CA GLY A 149 11.56 5.18 -9.85
C GLY A 149 10.26 5.96 -9.99
N VAL A 150 9.16 5.38 -9.50
CA VAL A 150 7.87 6.06 -9.43
C VAL A 150 7.54 6.35 -7.97
N ARG A 151 7.10 7.57 -7.68
CA ARG A 151 6.65 7.99 -6.35
C ARG A 151 5.13 8.08 -6.35
N PRO A 152 4.41 6.95 -6.16
CA PRO A 152 2.97 6.98 -6.23
C PRO A 152 2.40 7.73 -5.02
N VAL A 153 1.31 8.45 -5.24
CA VAL A 153 0.58 9.10 -4.13
C VAL A 153 -0.15 8.10 -3.23
N ALA A 154 -0.34 6.86 -3.70
CA ALA A 154 -0.99 5.81 -2.95
C ALA A 154 -0.24 4.48 -3.08
N SER A 155 -0.18 3.73 -1.99
CA SER A 155 0.35 2.36 -1.96
C SER A 155 -0.39 1.57 -0.89
N GLY A 156 -0.84 0.37 -1.23
CA GLY A 156 -1.43 -0.55 -0.27
C GLY A 156 -0.75 -1.91 -0.27
N LEU A 157 -0.86 -2.62 0.85
CA LEU A 157 -0.36 -3.96 1.06
C LEU A 157 -1.53 -4.84 1.47
N THR A 158 -1.64 -6.01 0.85
CA THR A 158 -2.63 -7.04 1.20
C THR A 158 -1.88 -8.33 1.50
N ARG A 159 -2.22 -8.98 2.61
CA ARG A 159 -1.57 -10.21 3.07
C ARG A 159 -2.66 -11.24 3.36
N PRO A 160 -2.64 -12.40 2.70
CA PRO A 160 -3.63 -13.43 2.97
C PRO A 160 -3.48 -13.98 4.39
N ILE A 161 -4.59 -14.43 4.97
CA ILE A 161 -4.59 -15.23 6.20
C ILE A 161 -3.74 -16.50 5.98
N SER A 162 -3.07 -16.95 7.04
CA SER A 162 -2.25 -18.16 7.00
C SER A 162 -3.02 -19.38 6.48
N GLY A 163 -2.49 -19.99 5.40
CA GLY A 163 -3.08 -21.15 4.74
C GLY A 163 -3.80 -20.82 3.43
N GLU A 164 -4.07 -19.55 3.16
CA GLU A 164 -4.68 -19.09 1.91
C GLU A 164 -3.62 -18.51 0.96
N SER A 165 -3.85 -18.67 -0.34
CA SER A 165 -3.02 -18.07 -1.40
C SER A 165 -3.59 -16.77 -1.96
N ARG A 166 -4.84 -16.42 -1.59
CA ARG A 166 -5.54 -15.24 -2.05
C ARG A 166 -6.11 -14.47 -0.86
N CYS A 167 -5.87 -13.16 -0.84
CA CYS A 167 -6.34 -12.28 0.21
C CYS A 167 -7.78 -11.82 -0.11
N GLY A 168 -8.65 -11.85 0.91
CA GLY A 168 -9.99 -11.26 0.87
C GLY A 168 -10.00 -9.74 0.82
N ASP A 169 -8.87 -9.08 1.08
CA ASP A 169 -8.74 -7.63 1.02
C ASP A 169 -8.23 -7.15 -0.34
N ALA A 170 -8.79 -6.04 -0.82
CA ALA A 170 -8.33 -5.37 -2.04
C ALA A 170 -8.49 -3.85 -1.96
N TRP A 171 -7.58 -3.13 -2.61
CA TRP A 171 -7.62 -1.67 -2.69
C TRP A 171 -7.45 -1.22 -4.14
N ALA A 172 -7.87 0.01 -4.42
CA ALA A 172 -7.64 0.64 -5.71
C ALA A 172 -7.58 2.16 -5.56
N VAL A 173 -6.84 2.80 -6.45
CA VAL A 173 -6.73 4.25 -6.55
C VAL A 173 -7.04 4.68 -7.99
N ARG A 174 -7.64 5.86 -8.14
CA ARG A 174 -7.74 6.54 -9.43
C ARG A 174 -7.64 8.04 -9.25
N LEU A 175 -7.23 8.71 -10.32
CA LEU A 175 -7.22 10.15 -10.39
C LEU A 175 -8.55 10.65 -10.98
N ASP A 176 -9.06 11.72 -10.41
CA ASP A 176 -10.08 12.55 -11.03
C ASP A 176 -9.38 13.85 -11.43
N GLU A 177 -9.34 14.14 -12.73
CA GLU A 177 -8.63 15.31 -13.27
C GLU A 177 -9.29 16.65 -12.90
N GLY A 178 -10.48 16.60 -12.33
CA GLY A 178 -11.30 17.78 -12.12
C GLY A 178 -12.34 17.93 -13.23
N GLY A 179 -13.06 19.05 -13.20
CA GLY A 179 -14.12 19.35 -14.16
C GLY A 179 -14.98 20.49 -13.63
N GLU A 180 -16.14 20.73 -14.24
CA GLU A 180 -17.09 21.68 -13.66
C GLU A 180 -17.47 21.24 -12.24
N ALA A 181 -17.58 22.22 -11.34
CA ALA A 181 -18.07 21.99 -9.98
C ALA A 181 -19.45 21.34 -10.09
N GLY A 182 -19.55 20.08 -9.66
CA GLY A 182 -20.79 19.31 -9.83
C GLY A 182 -21.91 19.92 -8.99
N ALA A 183 -23.14 19.90 -9.51
CA ALA A 183 -24.31 20.18 -8.69
C ALA A 183 -24.39 19.20 -7.51
N ARG A 184 -24.85 19.66 -6.35
CA ARG A 184 -25.12 18.79 -5.21
C ARG A 184 -26.08 17.68 -5.63
N THR A 185 -25.65 16.42 -5.53
CA THR A 185 -26.53 15.28 -5.77
C THR A 185 -27.56 15.19 -4.64
N PRO A 186 -28.85 14.95 -4.90
CA PRO A 186 -29.84 14.76 -3.83
C PRO A 186 -29.38 13.66 -2.86
N GLY A 187 -29.30 13.98 -1.56
CA GLY A 187 -28.81 13.08 -0.51
C GLY A 187 -27.29 13.06 -0.32
N SER A 188 -26.53 13.84 -1.10
CA SER A 188 -25.10 14.10 -0.87
C SER A 188 -24.91 15.32 0.03
N GLY A 189 -24.06 15.20 1.05
CA GLY A 189 -23.70 16.32 1.93
C GLY A 189 -22.72 17.32 1.30
N SER A 190 -22.00 16.94 0.23
CA SER A 190 -20.87 17.70 -0.33
C SER A 190 -20.85 17.62 -1.87
N ALA A 191 -20.54 18.72 -2.55
CA ALA A 191 -20.30 18.71 -3.99
C ALA A 191 -18.81 18.46 -4.29
N PRO A 192 -18.45 17.75 -5.38
CA PRO A 192 -17.05 17.59 -5.77
C PRO A 192 -16.47 18.95 -6.14
N SER A 193 -15.23 19.20 -5.72
CA SER A 193 -14.50 20.39 -6.17
C SER A 193 -14.22 20.33 -7.67
N ALA A 194 -14.01 21.51 -8.26
CA ALA A 194 -13.64 21.62 -9.67
C ALA A 194 -12.20 21.14 -9.95
N GLY A 195 -11.34 21.14 -8.93
CA GLY A 195 -9.94 20.73 -9.05
C GLY A 195 -9.73 19.22 -9.12
N PRO A 196 -8.49 18.78 -9.42
CA PRO A 196 -8.14 17.38 -9.42
C PRO A 196 -8.24 16.78 -8.00
N ALA A 197 -8.58 15.50 -7.94
CA ALA A 197 -8.72 14.75 -6.70
C ALA A 197 -8.16 13.34 -6.83
N ILE A 198 -7.82 12.75 -5.69
CA ILE A 198 -7.43 11.33 -5.60
C ILE A 198 -8.60 10.58 -4.99
N LEU A 199 -9.03 9.52 -5.66
CA LEU A 199 -10.05 8.61 -5.17
C LEU A 199 -9.38 7.29 -4.80
N VAL A 200 -9.65 6.80 -3.60
CA VAL A 200 -9.12 5.53 -3.10
C VAL A 200 -10.24 4.72 -2.49
N MET A 201 -10.17 3.40 -2.66
CA MET A 201 -11.03 2.46 -1.95
C MET A 201 -10.22 1.37 -1.25
N LEU A 202 -10.80 0.82 -0.20
CA LEU A 202 -10.39 -0.45 0.40
C LEU A 202 -11.65 -1.29 0.60
N CYS A 203 -11.57 -2.56 0.23
CA CYS A 203 -12.59 -3.58 0.40
C CYS A 203 -12.00 -4.74 1.20
N ASP A 204 -12.76 -5.18 2.19
CA ASP A 204 -12.58 -6.41 2.96
C ASP A 204 -13.76 -7.32 2.58
N GLY A 205 -13.48 -8.31 1.72
CA GLY A 205 -14.47 -9.26 1.24
C GLY A 205 -14.88 -10.23 2.34
N LEU A 206 -16.18 -10.53 2.48
CA LEU A 206 -16.65 -11.31 3.62
C LEU A 206 -16.01 -12.72 3.72
N GLY A 207 -15.40 -12.98 4.88
CA GLY A 207 -14.66 -14.21 5.17
C GLY A 207 -13.25 -14.17 4.61
N HIS A 208 -12.67 -15.33 4.28
CA HIS A 208 -11.33 -15.41 3.70
C HIS A 208 -11.29 -16.31 2.46
N GLY A 209 -10.14 -16.32 1.80
CA GLY A 209 -9.83 -17.20 0.68
C GLY A 209 -10.49 -16.78 -0.64
N PRO A 210 -10.58 -17.69 -1.63
CA PRO A 210 -10.91 -17.32 -3.01
C PRO A 210 -12.25 -16.60 -3.20
N LEU A 211 -13.27 -16.91 -2.40
CA LEU A 211 -14.59 -16.29 -2.52
C LEU A 211 -14.64 -14.86 -1.97
N ALA A 212 -13.88 -14.58 -0.89
CA ALA A 212 -13.71 -13.23 -0.38
C ALA A 212 -12.91 -12.39 -1.38
N ALA A 213 -11.82 -12.95 -1.91
CA ALA A 213 -10.99 -12.31 -2.93
C ALA A 213 -11.79 -11.95 -4.19
N LEU A 214 -12.67 -12.84 -4.67
CA LEU A 214 -13.54 -12.55 -5.82
C LEU A 214 -14.51 -11.38 -5.56
N ALA A 215 -15.05 -11.26 -4.35
CA ALA A 215 -15.89 -10.12 -3.99
C ALA A 215 -15.06 -8.82 -3.95
N ALA A 216 -13.86 -8.85 -3.40
CA ALA A 216 -12.97 -7.69 -3.35
C ALA A 216 -12.50 -7.24 -4.76
N GLU A 217 -12.19 -8.18 -5.65
CA GLU A 217 -11.86 -7.91 -7.06
C GLU A 217 -13.03 -7.31 -7.84
N ALA A 218 -14.26 -7.79 -7.58
CA ALA A 218 -15.46 -7.20 -8.17
C ALA A 218 -15.66 -5.75 -7.70
N ALA A 219 -15.35 -5.45 -6.43
CA ALA A 219 -15.38 -4.09 -5.90
C ALA A 219 -14.36 -3.18 -6.59
N VAL A 220 -13.11 -3.64 -6.73
CA VAL A 220 -12.06 -2.92 -7.46
C VAL A 220 -12.46 -2.65 -8.90
N THR A 221 -13.03 -3.66 -9.59
CA THR A 221 -13.50 -3.52 -10.96
C THR A 221 -14.61 -2.48 -11.08
N ALA A 222 -15.59 -2.50 -10.17
CA ALA A 222 -16.68 -1.53 -10.15
C ALA A 222 -16.17 -0.11 -9.87
N PHE A 223 -15.24 0.04 -8.92
CA PHE A 223 -14.62 1.31 -8.58
C PHE A 223 -13.85 1.93 -9.76
N ARG A 224 -13.07 1.11 -10.49
CA ARG A 224 -12.30 1.57 -11.67
C ARG A 224 -13.19 1.96 -12.85
N ARG A 225 -14.34 1.27 -13.02
CA ARG A 225 -15.30 1.55 -14.11
C ARG A 225 -16.29 2.66 -13.81
N SER A 226 -16.48 3.01 -12.54
CA SER A 226 -17.43 4.03 -12.12
C SER A 226 -17.01 5.43 -12.59
N THR A 227 -17.99 6.20 -13.06
CA THR A 227 -17.86 7.62 -13.38
C THR A 227 -18.20 8.53 -12.20
N ALA A 228 -18.70 7.96 -11.08
CA ALA A 228 -19.09 8.72 -9.91
C ALA A 228 -17.87 9.44 -9.30
N ARG A 229 -18.00 10.72 -8.97
CA ARG A 229 -16.86 11.50 -8.42
C ARG A 229 -16.84 11.54 -6.88
N LEU A 230 -17.97 11.20 -6.24
CA LEU A 230 -18.13 11.25 -4.79
C LEU A 230 -18.14 9.86 -4.15
N PRO A 231 -17.66 9.71 -2.89
CA PRO A 231 -17.60 8.42 -2.19
C PRO A 231 -18.92 7.64 -2.16
N GLU A 232 -20.04 8.31 -1.89
CA GLU A 232 -21.35 7.67 -1.82
C GLU A 232 -21.87 7.22 -3.19
N GLY A 233 -21.46 7.87 -4.29
CA GLY A 233 -21.78 7.40 -5.63
C GLY A 233 -21.01 6.11 -5.95
N LEU A 234 -19.72 6.11 -5.63
CA LEU A 234 -18.85 4.94 -5.80
C LEU A 234 -19.34 3.74 -4.98
N LEU A 235 -19.74 3.96 -3.73
CA LEU A 235 -20.30 2.88 -2.91
C LEU A 235 -21.62 2.33 -3.46
N ARG A 236 -22.47 3.12 -4.12
CA ARG A 236 -23.69 2.62 -4.77
C ARG A 236 -23.36 1.74 -5.98
N ASP A 237 -22.37 2.13 -6.77
CA ASP A 237 -21.92 1.35 -7.93
C ASP A 237 -21.29 0.03 -7.48
N ILE A 238 -20.40 0.08 -6.48
CA ILE A 238 -19.80 -1.11 -5.86
C ILE A 238 -20.89 -2.00 -5.25
N HIS A 239 -21.84 -1.43 -4.49
CA HIS A 239 -22.95 -2.18 -3.91
C HIS A 239 -23.73 -2.96 -4.98
N THR A 240 -24.01 -2.33 -6.12
CA THR A 240 -24.73 -2.97 -7.21
C THR A 240 -23.91 -4.12 -7.81
N ALA A 241 -22.61 -3.90 -8.02
CA ALA A 241 -21.70 -4.91 -8.57
C ALA A 241 -21.49 -6.12 -7.64
N LEU A 242 -21.56 -5.92 -6.32
CA LEU A 242 -21.39 -6.99 -5.34
C LEU A 242 -22.67 -7.79 -5.05
N ARG A 243 -23.82 -7.45 -5.63
CA ARG A 243 -25.06 -8.22 -5.43
C ARG A 243 -24.89 -9.65 -5.92
N GLY A 244 -25.27 -10.61 -5.08
CA GLY A 244 -25.12 -12.04 -5.37
C GLY A 244 -23.72 -12.61 -5.14
N SER A 245 -22.76 -11.78 -4.70
CA SER A 245 -21.47 -12.23 -4.15
C SER A 245 -21.55 -12.40 -2.63
N ARG A 246 -20.42 -12.71 -1.97
CA ARG A 246 -20.33 -12.63 -0.51
C ARG A 246 -20.54 -11.21 0.04
N GLY A 247 -20.32 -10.19 -0.79
CA GLY A 247 -20.26 -8.81 -0.34
C GLY A 247 -18.97 -8.50 0.41
N GLY A 248 -18.90 -7.31 0.98
CA GLY A 248 -17.72 -6.84 1.70
C GLY A 248 -18.01 -5.64 2.59
N ALA A 249 -17.10 -5.37 3.52
CA ALA A 249 -16.95 -4.04 4.06
C ALA A 249 -16.13 -3.20 3.07
N VAL A 250 -16.57 -1.98 2.79
CA VAL A 250 -15.92 -1.11 1.81
C VAL A 250 -15.90 0.31 2.33
N ALA A 251 -14.76 0.96 2.21
CA ALA A 251 -14.66 2.40 2.37
C ALA A 251 -14.05 3.05 1.14
N VAL A 252 -14.49 4.27 0.89
CA VAL A 252 -14.06 5.12 -0.22
C VAL A 252 -13.72 6.51 0.32
N ALA A 253 -12.59 7.05 -0.11
CA ALA A 253 -12.20 8.41 0.18
C ALA A 253 -11.92 9.19 -1.10
N ARG A 254 -12.26 10.48 -1.07
CA ARG A 254 -11.89 11.49 -2.06
C ARG A 254 -11.02 12.53 -1.38
N ILE A 255 -9.81 12.72 -1.86
CA ILE A 255 -8.85 13.69 -1.32
C ILE A 255 -8.79 14.85 -2.31
N GLU A 256 -9.05 16.05 -1.84
CA GLU A 256 -9.08 17.28 -2.64
C GLU A 256 -8.05 18.28 -2.10
N PRO A 257 -6.75 18.13 -2.43
CA PRO A 257 -5.69 18.98 -1.90
C PRO A 257 -5.91 20.47 -2.20
N GLY A 258 -6.36 20.81 -3.41
CA GLY A 258 -6.67 22.20 -3.77
C GLY A 258 -7.81 22.82 -2.96
N ALA A 259 -8.68 22.00 -2.38
CA ALA A 259 -9.76 22.46 -1.50
C ALA A 259 -9.43 22.26 -0.01
N GLY A 260 -8.25 21.72 0.33
CA GLY A 260 -7.84 21.49 1.72
C GLY A 260 -8.77 20.56 2.50
N ARG A 261 -9.37 19.55 1.83
CA ARG A 261 -10.32 18.63 2.48
C ARG A 261 -10.25 17.20 1.95
N LEU A 262 -10.82 16.30 2.75
CA LEU A 262 -11.03 14.89 2.47
C LEU A 262 -12.50 14.54 2.70
N LEU A 263 -13.11 13.84 1.74
CA LEU A 263 -14.45 13.27 1.86
C LEU A 263 -14.33 11.76 2.05
N TYR A 264 -15.02 11.21 3.06
CA TYR A 264 -14.95 9.79 3.39
C TYR A 264 -16.35 9.19 3.55
N CYS A 265 -16.59 8.03 2.95
CA CYS A 265 -17.79 7.23 3.19
C CYS A 265 -17.39 5.76 3.27
N GLY A 266 -17.84 5.06 4.30
CA GLY A 266 -17.56 3.64 4.49
C GLY A 266 -18.74 2.88 5.04
N ILE A 267 -18.79 1.59 4.72
CA ILE A 267 -19.77 0.62 5.18
C ILE A 267 -19.02 -0.62 5.70
N GLY A 268 -19.35 -1.05 6.91
CA GLY A 268 -18.71 -2.19 7.57
C GLY A 268 -17.59 -1.79 8.52
N ASN A 269 -16.58 -2.64 8.63
CA ASN A 269 -15.47 -2.59 9.59
C ASN A 269 -14.16 -2.03 9.01
N VAL A 270 -14.13 -1.56 7.76
CA VAL A 270 -12.95 -0.84 7.23
C VAL A 270 -12.74 0.43 8.05
N ASN A 271 -11.55 0.57 8.62
CA ASN A 271 -11.16 1.70 9.44
C ASN A 271 -10.40 2.73 8.58
N GLY A 272 -10.68 4.01 8.82
CA GLY A 272 -9.97 5.12 8.18
C GLY A 272 -9.39 6.07 9.22
N VAL A 273 -8.19 6.57 8.98
CA VAL A 273 -7.51 7.57 9.81
C VAL A 273 -6.84 8.59 8.92
N LEU A 274 -7.11 9.88 9.16
CA LEU A 274 -6.31 10.97 8.63
C LEU A 274 -5.24 11.34 9.66
N LEU A 275 -3.99 11.00 9.36
CA LEU A 275 -2.84 11.26 10.21
C LEU A 275 -2.11 12.49 9.69
N GLY A 276 -1.83 13.46 10.55
CA GLY A 276 -1.01 14.64 10.24
C GLY A 276 -0.07 14.97 11.40
N PRO A 277 0.77 16.01 11.27
CA PRO A 277 1.70 16.42 12.33
C PRO A 277 0.95 16.74 13.64
N GLY A 278 1.09 15.87 14.64
CA GLY A 278 0.40 16.00 15.94
C GLY A 278 -1.12 15.81 15.91
N THR A 279 -1.70 15.36 14.78
CA THR A 279 -3.15 15.15 14.65
C THR A 279 -3.49 13.77 14.14
N ARG A 280 -4.52 13.16 14.73
CA ARG A 280 -5.07 11.86 14.30
C ARG A 280 -6.59 11.94 14.30
N ASN A 281 -7.20 11.95 13.12
CA ASN A 281 -8.64 12.04 12.96
C ASN A 281 -9.19 10.69 12.46
N GLY A 282 -9.97 10.01 13.29
CA GLY A 282 -10.66 8.78 12.89
C GLY A 282 -11.81 9.08 11.92
N LEU A 283 -11.98 8.19 10.93
CA LEU A 283 -13.01 8.26 9.90
C LEU A 283 -13.97 7.09 10.11
N LEU A 284 -15.25 7.40 10.30
CA LEU A 284 -16.24 6.41 10.72
C LEU A 284 -16.93 5.76 9.51
N SER A 285 -17.00 4.43 9.54
CA SER A 285 -17.81 3.62 8.63
C SER A 285 -19.16 3.31 9.28
N ALA A 286 -20.25 3.34 8.51
CA ALA A 286 -21.57 2.96 9.01
C ALA A 286 -21.73 1.43 9.01
N PRO A 287 -22.55 0.84 9.89
CA PRO A 287 -22.76 -0.60 9.90
C PRO A 287 -23.50 -1.07 8.64
N GLY A 288 -23.06 -2.18 8.07
CA GLY A 288 -23.68 -2.83 6.90
C GLY A 288 -22.71 -3.69 6.12
N ILE A 289 -23.21 -4.31 5.05
CA ILE A 289 -22.44 -5.13 4.11
C ILE A 289 -22.77 -4.66 2.69
N VAL A 290 -21.76 -4.23 1.95
CA VAL A 290 -21.89 -3.81 0.56
C VAL A 290 -22.15 -5.05 -0.31
N GLY A 291 -23.12 -4.99 -1.23
CA GLY A 291 -23.64 -6.15 -1.96
C GLY A 291 -24.81 -6.89 -1.26
N GLN A 292 -25.03 -6.63 0.04
CA GLN A 292 -26.15 -7.19 0.80
C GLN A 292 -27.02 -6.07 1.39
N GLN A 293 -26.84 -5.75 2.69
CA GLN A 293 -27.60 -4.72 3.38
C GLN A 293 -26.76 -3.46 3.56
N MET A 294 -27.04 -2.46 2.71
CA MET A 294 -26.43 -1.13 2.81
C MET A 294 -27.48 -0.10 3.26
N ARG A 295 -27.25 0.50 4.42
CA ARG A 295 -28.12 1.56 4.97
C ARG A 295 -27.85 2.90 4.27
N ALA A 296 -28.52 3.96 4.71
CA ALA A 296 -28.29 5.31 4.21
C ALA A 296 -26.80 5.68 4.30
N LEU A 297 -26.23 6.05 3.14
CA LEU A 297 -24.85 6.48 3.02
C LEU A 297 -24.68 7.88 3.62
N ARG A 298 -23.61 8.07 4.39
CA ARG A 298 -23.22 9.36 4.93
C ARG A 298 -21.76 9.61 4.60
N THR A 299 -21.51 10.72 3.92
CA THR A 299 -20.14 11.18 3.61
C THR A 299 -19.73 12.21 4.64
N PHE A 300 -18.57 12.00 5.25
CA PHE A 300 -17.96 12.91 6.21
C PHE A 300 -16.92 13.76 5.50
N GLU A 301 -16.85 15.03 5.85
CA GLU A 301 -15.85 15.97 5.38
C GLU A 301 -14.88 16.29 6.52
N VAL A 302 -13.58 16.16 6.25
CA VAL A 302 -12.51 16.40 7.22
C VAL A 302 -11.48 17.34 6.61
N PRO A 303 -10.98 18.36 7.34
CA PRO A 303 -9.91 19.23 6.85
C PRO A 303 -8.64 18.43 6.53
N LEU A 304 -8.10 18.61 5.34
CA LEU A 304 -6.82 18.06 4.91
C LEU A 304 -5.74 19.09 5.21
N ARG A 305 -4.88 18.78 6.18
CA ARG A 305 -3.74 19.63 6.54
C ARG A 305 -2.50 19.22 5.72
N PRO A 306 -1.53 20.12 5.55
CA PRO A 306 -0.24 19.76 5.00
C PRO A 306 0.43 18.59 5.73
N GLU A 307 1.21 17.81 5.00
CA GLU A 307 1.93 16.63 5.44
C GLU A 307 1.03 15.49 5.97
N SER A 308 -0.28 15.56 5.72
CA SER A 308 -1.20 14.52 6.16
C SER A 308 -1.20 13.31 5.24
N ALA A 309 -1.32 12.12 5.83
CA ALA A 309 -1.55 10.85 5.14
C ALA A 309 -2.92 10.30 5.52
N LEU A 310 -3.71 9.88 4.52
CA LEU A 310 -4.85 9.01 4.73
C LEU A 310 -4.35 7.58 4.87
N ILE A 311 -4.80 6.89 5.92
CA ILE A 311 -4.57 5.47 6.15
C ILE A 311 -5.93 4.81 6.20
N MET A 312 -6.15 3.77 5.41
CA MET A 312 -7.32 2.90 5.50
C MET A 312 -6.85 1.46 5.68
N HIS A 313 -7.49 0.70 6.56
CA HIS A 313 -7.17 -0.71 6.77
C HIS A 313 -8.40 -1.57 7.06
N SER A 314 -8.33 -2.85 6.71
CA SER A 314 -9.31 -3.87 7.11
C SER A 314 -9.18 -4.19 8.60
N ASP A 315 -10.08 -5.00 9.13
CA ASP A 315 -9.99 -5.41 10.54
C ASP A 315 -8.88 -6.43 10.82
N GLY A 316 -8.14 -6.89 9.79
CA GLY A 316 -6.86 -7.60 9.95
C GLY A 316 -5.79 -6.78 10.68
N LEU A 317 -5.94 -5.45 10.72
CA LEU A 317 -5.10 -4.55 11.49
C LEU A 317 -5.88 -3.98 12.69
N THR A 318 -5.24 -3.91 13.85
CA THR A 318 -5.82 -3.21 15.01
C THR A 318 -5.66 -1.69 14.87
N ASP A 319 -6.62 -0.94 15.40
CA ASP A 319 -6.61 0.53 15.48
C ASP A 319 -5.79 1.09 16.66
N ARG A 320 -5.15 0.22 17.47
CA ARG A 320 -4.52 0.55 18.76
C ARG A 320 -3.07 1.08 18.66
N TRP A 321 -2.52 1.17 17.46
CA TRP A 321 -1.19 1.74 17.25
C TRP A 321 -1.18 3.24 17.55
N LYS A 322 -0.03 3.77 17.99
CA LYS A 322 0.18 5.19 18.26
C LYS A 322 1.21 5.75 17.30
N ALA A 323 0.96 6.93 16.76
CA ALA A 323 1.90 7.58 15.85
C ALA A 323 3.22 7.95 16.54
N ASP A 324 3.16 8.29 17.83
CA ASP A 324 4.33 8.67 18.64
C ASP A 324 5.31 7.51 18.85
N ASP A 325 4.83 6.25 18.75
CA ASP A 325 5.66 5.06 18.79
C ASP A 325 6.44 4.84 17.47
N LEU A 326 6.12 5.62 16.44
CA LEU A 326 6.61 5.52 15.07
C LEU A 326 7.16 6.87 14.59
N PRO A 327 8.23 7.40 15.19
CA PRO A 327 8.76 8.72 14.87
C PRO A 327 9.20 8.80 13.41
N GLY A 328 8.90 9.92 12.75
CA GLY A 328 9.30 10.16 11.35
C GLY A 328 8.44 9.43 10.31
N LEU A 329 7.44 8.65 10.72
CA LEU A 329 6.59 7.84 9.82
C LEU A 329 6.05 8.61 8.60
N LEU A 330 5.55 9.84 8.80
CA LEU A 330 5.01 10.69 7.72
C LEU A 330 6.05 11.15 6.70
N ARG A 331 7.36 11.01 6.97
CA ARG A 331 8.44 11.36 6.03
C ARG A 331 8.65 10.28 4.96
N HIS A 332 8.23 9.05 5.24
CA HIS A 332 8.43 7.91 4.36
C HIS A 332 7.38 7.83 3.25
N THR A 333 7.68 7.01 2.25
CA THR A 333 6.78 6.69 1.13
C THR A 333 5.52 5.97 1.61
N PRO A 334 4.41 6.02 0.85
CA PRO A 334 3.21 5.26 1.19
C PRO A 334 3.46 3.75 1.39
N ALA A 335 4.40 3.15 0.65
CA ALA A 335 4.74 1.73 0.76
C ALA A 335 5.40 1.39 2.11
N VAL A 336 6.41 2.17 2.53
CA VAL A 336 7.09 1.98 3.82
C VAL A 336 6.15 2.31 4.98
N LEU A 337 5.32 3.35 4.85
CA LEU A 337 4.31 3.66 5.86
C LEU A 337 3.31 2.51 6.03
N ALA A 338 2.79 1.97 4.93
CA ALA A 338 1.90 0.82 4.94
C ALA A 338 2.57 -0.42 5.56
N GLY A 339 3.83 -0.69 5.22
CA GLY A 339 4.61 -1.79 5.78
C GLY A 339 4.83 -1.66 7.29
N GLN A 340 5.14 -0.45 7.76
CA GLN A 340 5.31 -0.18 9.19
C GLN A 340 4.04 -0.45 9.98
N LEU A 341 2.90 0.02 9.46
CA LEU A 341 1.62 -0.18 10.13
C LEU A 341 1.13 -1.63 10.01
N LEU A 342 1.37 -2.30 8.89
CA LEU A 342 1.07 -3.72 8.75
C LEU A 342 1.86 -4.56 9.76
N ARG A 343 3.13 -4.22 10.01
CA ARG A 343 3.93 -4.85 11.06
C ARG A 343 3.37 -4.58 12.45
N GLU A 344 3.15 -3.32 12.78
CA GLU A 344 2.78 -2.87 14.13
C GLU A 344 1.36 -3.34 14.52
N ALA A 345 0.44 -3.32 13.55
CA ALA A 345 -0.98 -3.52 13.81
C ALA A 345 -1.56 -4.81 13.21
N GLY A 346 -0.88 -5.45 12.26
CA GLY A 346 -1.33 -6.67 11.58
C GLY A 346 -1.07 -7.95 12.39
N VAL A 347 -1.37 -7.93 13.68
CA VAL A 347 -1.14 -9.04 14.63
C VAL A 347 -2.29 -10.06 14.66
N ARG A 348 -3.40 -9.78 13.97
CA ARG A 348 -4.57 -10.67 13.93
C ARG A 348 -4.34 -11.80 12.94
N ARG A 349 -4.94 -12.97 13.24
CA ARG A 349 -4.95 -14.12 12.34
C ARG A 349 -6.10 -13.97 11.34
N ASP A 350 -5.94 -13.02 10.43
CA ASP A 350 -6.91 -12.71 9.39
C ASP A 350 -6.22 -12.26 8.10
N ASP A 351 -7.00 -12.09 7.03
CA ASP A 351 -6.60 -11.27 5.89
C ASP A 351 -6.28 -9.85 6.39
N ALA A 352 -5.20 -9.26 5.88
CA ALA A 352 -4.74 -7.96 6.34
C ALA A 352 -4.47 -7.04 5.15
N GLY A 353 -5.23 -5.96 5.07
CA GLY A 353 -5.23 -5.00 4.00
C GLY A 353 -5.05 -3.60 4.54
N ILE A 354 -4.12 -2.86 3.96
CA ILE A 354 -3.88 -1.45 4.29
C ILE A 354 -3.61 -0.69 3.00
N VAL A 355 -4.11 0.54 2.89
CA VAL A 355 -3.74 1.49 1.85
C VAL A 355 -3.43 2.84 2.48
N VAL A 356 -2.33 3.44 2.03
CA VAL A 356 -1.87 4.75 2.45
C VAL A 356 -1.92 5.68 1.25
N VAL A 357 -2.46 6.89 1.45
CA VAL A 357 -2.44 7.97 0.45
C VAL A 357 -1.78 9.21 1.05
N LYS A 358 -0.70 9.66 0.42
CA LYS A 358 0.09 10.82 0.83
C LYS A 358 0.71 11.48 -0.40
N GLY A 359 0.68 12.79 -0.47
CA GLY A 359 1.31 13.58 -1.53
C GLY A 359 2.03 14.78 -0.97
N ALA A 360 2.43 15.70 -1.85
CA ALA A 360 3.22 16.89 -1.51
C ALA A 360 2.39 18.05 -0.89
N TRP A 361 1.16 17.78 -0.43
CA TRP A 361 0.27 18.79 0.14
C TRP A 361 0.60 19.12 1.57
#